data_AF-F3ZZI0-F1
#
_entry.id   AF-F3ZZI0-F1
#
_cell.length_a   1.000
_cell.length_b   1.000
_cell.length_c   1.000
_cell.angle_alpha   90.00
_cell.angle_beta   90.00
_cell.angle_gamma   90.00
#
_symmetry.space_group_name_H-M   'P 1'
#
loop_
_entity.id
_entity.type
_entity.pdbx_description
1 polymer ?
#
loop_
_entity_poly.entity_id
_entity_poly.type
_entity_poly.pdbx_seq_one_letter_code
_entity_poly.pdbx_strand_id
1 'polypeptide(L)'
;MYIRSISNGQVLHAQLDLPNSSELDYDLYLFEVDGEGNMTLVDASEYPTYINGISGTLSEAVGIYNTNEADKTNAVFVQSYIGSSISQPFKLHIGINTNTDPYEADENVAKAINFTLNQSGSTAINVRSLNTMCDNDWFTFTVPSDPDYSRVAFTLDESSTVMRHKVEVYTNLSDGSMVKEIMTDNKVSLSPGRYYVRVASTDGNAITGTNYTLTVSPEYLADEIYITEFGGGGYATYYGTTLYRVNGSSTITVKGVAGVNGYVLPNATITVTVFNPNWDPTDLIYRTATVTTDGQGIFTATVNTSPSTASMSCLISGAISFMHYYDIGGVYAESGNAITGVVPIYIFAYSIYLG
;
A
#
# COMPACT_ATOMS: atom_id res chain seq x y z
N MET A 1 -7.24 -35.18 -12.34
CA MET A 1 -6.46 -35.09 -13.59
C MET A 1 -7.31 -34.40 -14.65
N TYR A 2 -6.75 -33.42 -15.33
CA TYR A 2 -7.32 -32.75 -16.50
C TYR A 2 -6.32 -32.85 -17.65
N ILE A 3 -6.76 -33.14 -18.87
CA ILE A 3 -5.87 -33.28 -20.04
C ILE A 3 -6.38 -32.39 -21.17
N ARG A 4 -5.48 -31.64 -21.80
CA ARG A 4 -5.83 -30.74 -22.90
C ARG A 4 -4.65 -30.44 -23.81
N SER A 5 -4.92 -30.35 -25.12
CA SER A 5 -3.96 -29.84 -26.09
C SER A 5 -4.06 -28.33 -26.25
N ILE A 6 -2.90 -27.67 -26.37
CA ILE A 6 -2.78 -26.23 -26.65
C ILE A 6 -1.96 -26.00 -27.92
N SER A 7 -2.37 -25.01 -28.71
CA SER A 7 -1.75 -24.66 -29.97
C SER A 7 -0.56 -23.72 -29.80
N ASN A 8 0.22 -23.56 -30.88
CA ASN A 8 1.29 -22.56 -30.93
C ASN A 8 0.76 -21.16 -30.54
N GLY A 9 1.50 -20.45 -29.71
CA GLY A 9 1.12 -19.12 -29.24
C GLY A 9 0.15 -19.13 -28.06
N GLN A 10 -0.36 -20.28 -27.64
CA GLN A 10 -1.24 -20.40 -26.48
C GLN A 10 -0.47 -20.70 -25.20
N VAL A 11 -1.01 -20.19 -24.11
CA VAL A 11 -0.58 -20.49 -22.75
C VAL A 11 -1.70 -21.22 -22.01
N LEU A 12 -1.33 -22.18 -21.18
CA LEU A 12 -2.23 -22.88 -20.24
C LEU A 12 -1.86 -22.46 -18.83
N HIS A 13 -2.83 -21.95 -18.08
CA HIS A 13 -2.73 -21.63 -16.67
C HIS A 13 -3.62 -22.57 -15.88
N ALA A 14 -3.11 -23.07 -14.76
CA ALA A 14 -3.87 -23.87 -13.83
C ALA A 14 -3.62 -23.36 -12.41
N GLN A 15 -4.69 -23.12 -11.66
CA GLN A 15 -4.62 -22.72 -10.27
C GLN A 15 -5.53 -23.59 -9.41
N LEU A 16 -5.04 -24.00 -8.26
CA LEU A 16 -5.76 -24.74 -7.24
C LEU A 16 -6.13 -23.80 -6.08
N ASP A 17 -7.42 -23.63 -5.83
CA ASP A 17 -7.89 -23.11 -4.55
C ASP A 17 -7.85 -24.25 -3.53
N LEU A 18 -6.95 -24.11 -2.56
CA LEU A 18 -6.71 -25.10 -1.53
C LEU A 18 -7.86 -25.17 -0.52
N PRO A 19 -8.16 -26.35 0.04
CA PRO A 19 -9.11 -26.47 1.14
C PRO A 19 -8.67 -25.63 2.32
N ASN A 20 -9.63 -25.01 3.02
CA ASN A 20 -9.35 -24.25 4.24
C ASN A 20 -9.20 -25.18 5.46
N SER A 21 -8.23 -26.09 5.42
CA SER A 21 -7.89 -27.02 6.51
C SER A 21 -6.38 -27.21 6.63
N SER A 22 -5.83 -27.03 7.83
CA SER A 22 -4.40 -27.27 8.11
C SER A 22 -4.03 -28.75 8.13
N GLU A 23 -5.00 -29.64 8.03
CA GLU A 23 -4.80 -31.09 7.93
C GLU A 23 -4.66 -31.58 6.48
N LEU A 24 -4.84 -30.67 5.52
CA LEU A 24 -4.87 -30.97 4.10
C LEU A 24 -3.82 -30.13 3.37
N ASP A 25 -3.05 -30.79 2.52
CA ASP A 25 -2.06 -30.15 1.66
C ASP A 25 -2.12 -30.82 0.29
N TYR A 26 -2.33 -30.02 -0.76
CA TYR A 26 -2.47 -30.53 -2.12
C TYR A 26 -1.53 -29.77 -3.04
N ASP A 27 -0.76 -30.50 -3.82
CA ASP A 27 0.19 -29.96 -4.79
C ASP A 27 -0.41 -29.98 -6.19
N LEU A 28 0.13 -29.13 -7.06
CA LEU A 28 -0.27 -29.03 -8.45
C LEU A 28 0.92 -29.32 -9.36
N TYR A 29 0.72 -30.27 -10.28
CA TYR A 29 1.74 -30.69 -11.25
C TYR A 29 1.23 -30.57 -12.67
N LEU A 30 2.09 -30.11 -13.57
CA LEU A 30 1.83 -29.99 -14.99
C LEU A 30 2.83 -30.82 -15.79
N PHE A 31 2.30 -31.71 -16.63
CA PHE A 31 3.09 -32.57 -17.50
C PHE A 31 2.78 -32.29 -18.98
N GLU A 32 3.79 -32.40 -19.83
CA GLU A 32 3.61 -32.59 -21.27
C GLU A 32 3.47 -34.10 -21.56
N VAL A 33 2.55 -34.45 -22.45
CA VAL A 33 2.21 -35.83 -22.82
C VAL A 33 2.57 -36.06 -24.28
N ASP A 34 3.43 -37.04 -24.54
CA ASP A 34 3.83 -37.41 -25.90
C ASP A 34 2.79 -38.31 -26.60
N GLY A 35 3.04 -38.65 -27.88
CA GLY A 35 2.15 -39.48 -28.69
C GLY A 35 2.03 -40.94 -28.24
N GLU A 36 2.92 -41.41 -27.35
CA GLU A 36 2.89 -42.75 -26.74
C GLU A 36 2.22 -42.74 -25.36
N GLY A 37 1.91 -41.54 -24.83
CA GLY A 37 1.32 -41.33 -23.52
C GLY A 37 2.35 -41.18 -22.39
N ASN A 38 3.65 -41.06 -22.69
CA ASN A 38 4.65 -40.77 -21.67
C ASN A 38 4.51 -39.31 -21.20
N MET A 39 4.71 -39.10 -19.90
CA MET A 39 4.54 -37.80 -19.25
C MET A 39 5.90 -37.24 -18.81
N THR A 40 6.17 -35.98 -19.15
CA THR A 40 7.35 -35.23 -18.70
C THR A 40 6.91 -34.05 -17.86
N LEU A 41 7.42 -33.93 -16.63
CA LEU A 41 7.09 -32.80 -15.75
C LEU A 41 7.61 -31.49 -16.36
N VAL A 42 6.73 -30.49 -16.44
CA VAL A 42 7.05 -29.16 -16.98
C VAL A 42 7.07 -28.11 -15.89
N ASP A 43 6.11 -28.17 -14.98
CA ASP A 43 5.97 -27.20 -13.89
C ASP A 43 5.30 -27.85 -12.69
N ALA A 44 5.62 -27.35 -11.50
CA ALA A 44 5.10 -27.85 -10.24
C ALA A 44 4.98 -26.71 -9.23
N SER A 45 3.97 -26.81 -8.39
CA SER A 45 3.76 -25.93 -7.24
C SER A 45 3.50 -26.84 -6.04
N GLU A 46 4.41 -26.75 -5.06
CA GLU A 46 4.54 -27.65 -3.91
C GLU A 46 4.74 -26.84 -2.61
N TYR A 47 4.00 -25.73 -2.44
CA TYR A 47 4.17 -24.88 -1.26
C TYR A 47 3.38 -25.44 -0.08
N PRO A 48 4.02 -25.64 1.10
CA PRO A 48 3.31 -26.16 2.25
C PRO A 48 2.12 -25.29 2.63
N THR A 49 0.95 -25.93 2.78
CA THR A 49 -0.28 -25.23 3.15
C THR A 49 -0.14 -24.49 4.49
N TYR A 50 -0.37 -23.18 4.46
CA TYR A 50 -0.36 -22.32 5.65
C TYR A 50 -1.72 -21.66 5.92
N ILE A 51 -2.33 -21.94 7.07
CA ILE A 51 -3.63 -21.35 7.46
C ILE A 51 -3.46 -20.55 8.74
N ASN A 52 -3.42 -19.22 8.63
CA ASN A 52 -3.47 -18.32 9.79
C ASN A 52 -4.89 -17.87 10.19
N GLY A 53 -5.92 -18.52 9.65
CA GLY A 53 -7.32 -18.23 10.00
C GLY A 53 -7.86 -16.88 9.49
N ILE A 54 -7.09 -16.11 8.72
CA ILE A 54 -7.47 -14.77 8.25
C ILE A 54 -7.41 -14.65 6.72
N SER A 55 -6.34 -15.15 6.08
CA SER A 55 -6.07 -14.80 4.66
C SER A 55 -5.72 -15.97 3.74
N GLY A 56 -5.69 -17.19 4.29
CA GLY A 56 -5.41 -18.41 3.53
C GLY A 56 -3.93 -18.61 3.15
N THR A 57 -3.65 -19.75 2.57
CA THR A 57 -2.34 -20.14 2.03
C THR A 57 -2.13 -19.54 0.65
N LEU A 58 -0.89 -19.56 0.17
CA LEU A 58 -0.58 -19.41 -1.25
C LEU A 58 -1.41 -20.40 -2.08
N SER A 59 -1.97 -19.96 -3.21
CA SER A 59 -2.61 -20.90 -4.15
C SER A 59 -1.53 -21.67 -4.90
N GLU A 60 -1.72 -22.97 -5.12
CA GLU A 60 -0.85 -23.71 -6.04
C GLU A 60 -1.19 -23.33 -7.48
N ALA A 61 -0.18 -22.97 -8.27
CA ALA A 61 -0.37 -22.56 -9.65
C ALA A 61 0.76 -23.02 -10.55
N VAL A 62 0.41 -23.49 -11.75
CA VAL A 62 1.36 -24.00 -12.75
C VAL A 62 0.93 -23.55 -14.13
N GLY A 63 1.90 -23.39 -15.02
CA GLY A 63 1.61 -22.99 -16.39
C GLY A 63 2.65 -23.41 -17.42
N ILE A 64 2.23 -23.41 -18.67
CA ILE A 64 3.10 -23.66 -19.82
C ILE A 64 2.69 -22.79 -21.01
N TYR A 65 3.69 -22.16 -21.64
CA TYR A 65 3.54 -21.46 -22.91
C TYR A 65 4.04 -22.34 -24.06
N ASN A 66 3.18 -22.61 -25.04
CA ASN A 66 3.58 -23.35 -26.23
C ASN A 66 4.16 -22.42 -27.30
N THR A 67 5.48 -22.43 -27.43
CA THR A 67 6.25 -21.73 -28.46
C THR A 67 6.53 -22.58 -29.70
N ASN A 68 6.08 -23.83 -29.74
CA ASN A 68 6.34 -24.75 -30.84
C ASN A 68 5.24 -24.63 -31.90
N GLU A 69 5.60 -24.85 -33.16
CA GLU A 69 4.63 -24.80 -34.27
C GLU A 69 3.54 -25.88 -34.19
N ALA A 70 3.78 -26.97 -33.46
CA ALA A 70 2.84 -28.07 -33.27
C ALA A 70 2.04 -27.91 -31.96
N ASP A 71 0.80 -28.43 -31.98
CA ASP A 71 -0.01 -28.57 -30.78
C ASP A 71 0.68 -29.51 -29.77
N LYS A 72 0.63 -29.13 -28.49
CA LYS A 72 1.17 -29.92 -27.37
C LYS A 72 0.06 -30.37 -26.44
N THR A 73 0.06 -31.64 -26.07
CA THR A 73 -0.89 -32.20 -25.10
C THR A 73 -0.31 -32.10 -23.70
N ASN A 74 -1.08 -31.54 -22.77
CA ASN A 74 -0.67 -31.34 -21.38
C ASN A 74 -1.65 -31.98 -20.41
N ALA A 75 -1.15 -32.42 -19.26
CA ALA A 75 -1.92 -33.02 -18.19
C ALA A 75 -1.66 -32.30 -16.86
N VAL A 76 -2.74 -31.86 -16.19
CA VAL A 76 -2.71 -31.23 -14.88
C VAL A 76 -3.16 -32.23 -13.82
N PHE A 77 -2.34 -32.42 -12.79
CA PHE A 77 -2.60 -33.31 -11.66
C PHE A 77 -2.70 -32.51 -10.38
N VAL A 78 -3.80 -32.74 -9.66
CA VAL A 78 -3.93 -32.36 -8.25
C VAL A 78 -3.55 -33.60 -7.45
N GLN A 79 -2.54 -33.47 -6.62
CA GLN A 79 -2.00 -34.56 -5.81
C GLN A 79 -2.15 -34.18 -4.34
N SER A 80 -2.59 -35.11 -3.50
CA SER A 80 -2.56 -34.89 -2.05
C SER A 80 -1.15 -35.19 -1.54
N TYR A 81 -0.60 -34.25 -0.78
CA TYR A 81 0.68 -34.36 -0.08
C TYR A 81 0.48 -34.70 1.39
N ILE A 82 -0.44 -34.00 2.05
CA ILE A 82 -0.87 -34.28 3.43
C ILE A 82 -2.38 -34.49 3.45
N GLY A 83 -2.80 -35.62 3.99
CA GLY A 83 -4.21 -35.94 4.20
C GLY A 83 -5.04 -36.01 2.91
N SER A 84 -6.29 -36.40 3.01
CA SER A 84 -7.26 -36.29 1.90
C SER A 84 -8.65 -36.13 2.48
N SER A 85 -9.56 -35.51 1.73
CA SER A 85 -10.91 -35.26 2.24
C SER A 85 -11.99 -35.47 1.18
N ILE A 86 -13.10 -36.05 1.62
CA ILE A 86 -14.34 -36.18 0.83
C ILE A 86 -15.34 -35.06 1.14
N SER A 87 -15.08 -34.24 2.16
CA SER A 87 -15.98 -33.19 2.65
C SER A 87 -15.41 -31.79 2.54
N GLN A 88 -14.10 -31.66 2.35
CA GLN A 88 -13.40 -30.39 2.14
C GLN A 88 -12.96 -30.34 0.67
N PRO A 89 -13.77 -29.75 -0.23
CA PRO A 89 -13.44 -29.71 -1.65
C PRO A 89 -12.27 -28.75 -1.91
N PHE A 90 -11.48 -29.08 -2.93
CA PHE A 90 -10.63 -28.11 -3.62
C PHE A 90 -11.32 -27.65 -4.91
N LYS A 91 -10.87 -26.53 -5.49
CA LYS A 91 -11.33 -26.08 -6.80
C LYS A 91 -10.14 -25.89 -7.74
N LEU A 92 -10.13 -26.64 -8.84
CA LEU A 92 -9.15 -26.47 -9.91
C LEU A 92 -9.71 -25.54 -10.97
N HIS A 93 -9.03 -24.43 -11.21
CA HIS A 93 -9.27 -23.51 -12.31
C HIS A 93 -8.31 -23.81 -13.45
N ILE A 94 -8.80 -23.77 -14.68
CA ILE A 94 -8.01 -23.96 -15.89
C ILE A 94 -8.35 -22.84 -16.87
N GLY A 95 -7.33 -22.17 -17.37
CA GLY A 95 -7.41 -21.13 -18.38
C GLY A 95 -6.50 -21.46 -19.55
N ILE A 96 -6.99 -21.24 -20.78
CA ILE A 96 -6.17 -21.33 -21.99
C ILE A 96 -6.50 -20.13 -22.85
N ASN A 97 -5.48 -19.38 -23.23
CA ASN A 97 -5.62 -18.25 -24.14
C ASN A 97 -4.36 -18.03 -24.96
N THR A 98 -4.41 -17.15 -25.95
CA THR A 98 -3.22 -16.64 -26.62
C THR A 98 -2.40 -15.82 -25.62
N ASN A 99 -1.09 -16.08 -25.56
CA ASN A 99 -0.18 -15.30 -24.74
C ASN A 99 -0.05 -13.88 -25.31
N THR A 100 -0.14 -12.86 -24.45
CA THR A 100 0.00 -11.45 -24.83
C THR A 100 1.20 -10.73 -24.21
N ASP A 101 2.04 -11.40 -23.41
CA ASP A 101 3.27 -10.83 -22.88
C ASP A 101 4.47 -11.80 -22.90
N PRO A 102 5.73 -11.32 -22.78
CA PRO A 102 6.91 -12.15 -23.03
C PRO A 102 7.38 -12.98 -21.83
N TYR A 103 6.68 -12.95 -20.70
CA TYR A 103 7.15 -13.58 -19.45
C TYR A 103 6.52 -14.94 -19.16
N GLU A 104 5.46 -15.28 -19.89
CA GLU A 104 4.74 -16.53 -19.70
C GLU A 104 5.57 -17.80 -20.00
N ALA A 105 5.41 -18.89 -19.24
CA ALA A 105 4.48 -19.07 -18.13
C ALA A 105 5.15 -18.87 -16.77
N ASP A 106 4.63 -17.98 -15.91
CA ASP A 106 5.26 -17.63 -14.64
C ASP A 106 4.37 -17.67 -13.39
N GLU A 107 3.46 -18.63 -13.41
CA GLU A 107 2.38 -18.87 -12.45
C GLU A 107 2.75 -19.03 -10.96
N ASN A 108 4.00 -19.28 -10.61
CA ASN A 108 4.40 -19.56 -9.23
C ASN A 108 5.60 -18.74 -8.73
N VAL A 109 5.71 -18.66 -7.41
CA VAL A 109 6.72 -17.88 -6.67
C VAL A 109 8.16 -18.17 -7.12
N ALA A 110 8.47 -19.39 -7.59
CA ALA A 110 9.82 -19.74 -8.03
C ALA A 110 10.23 -18.99 -9.32
N LYS A 111 9.25 -18.46 -10.05
CA LYS A 111 9.43 -17.71 -11.30
C LYS A 111 9.30 -16.20 -11.10
N ALA A 112 9.19 -15.74 -9.84
CA ALA A 112 9.04 -14.33 -9.51
C ALA A 112 10.16 -13.45 -10.08
N ILE A 113 9.80 -12.39 -10.79
CA ILE A 113 10.79 -11.44 -11.34
C ILE A 113 11.17 -10.40 -10.30
N ASN A 114 12.47 -10.22 -10.11
CA ASN A 114 12.98 -9.23 -9.18
C ASN A 114 12.81 -7.79 -9.73
N PHE A 115 12.35 -6.89 -8.88
CA PHE A 115 12.41 -5.45 -9.11
C PHE A 115 13.08 -4.73 -7.93
N THR A 116 13.45 -3.48 -8.14
CA THR A 116 14.03 -2.61 -7.11
C THR A 116 13.08 -1.44 -6.88
N LEU A 117 12.84 -1.12 -5.61
CA LEU A 117 12.12 0.09 -5.26
C LEU A 117 12.99 1.30 -5.62
N ASN A 118 12.38 2.30 -6.25
CA ASN A 118 13.02 3.61 -6.43
C ASN A 118 13.49 4.14 -5.07
N GLN A 119 14.57 4.92 -5.02
CA GLN A 119 15.05 5.53 -3.76
C GLN A 119 14.11 6.63 -3.24
N SER A 120 13.22 7.12 -4.10
CA SER A 120 12.23 8.14 -3.78
C SER A 120 11.00 7.95 -4.66
N GLY A 121 9.81 8.16 -4.11
CA GLY A 121 8.56 8.03 -4.86
C GLY A 121 8.20 6.59 -5.21
N SER A 122 7.35 6.43 -6.23
CA SER A 122 6.75 5.16 -6.61
C SER A 122 7.53 4.44 -7.71
N THR A 123 7.48 3.12 -7.71
CA THR A 123 7.98 2.24 -8.77
C THR A 123 6.79 1.74 -9.58
N ALA A 124 6.78 1.95 -10.90
CA ALA A 124 5.72 1.48 -11.80
C ALA A 124 6.25 0.36 -12.69
N ILE A 125 5.51 -0.76 -12.74
CA ILE A 125 5.81 -1.94 -13.54
C ILE A 125 4.64 -2.16 -14.50
N ASN A 126 4.89 -2.14 -15.81
CA ASN A 126 3.85 -2.18 -16.83
C ASN A 126 4.18 -3.11 -18.03
N VAL A 127 4.87 -4.21 -17.74
CA VAL A 127 5.46 -5.10 -18.76
C VAL A 127 4.72 -6.44 -18.91
N ARG A 128 3.66 -6.66 -18.12
CA ARG A 128 2.93 -7.94 -18.06
C ARG A 128 1.43 -7.74 -18.18
N SER A 129 0.75 -8.81 -18.57
CA SER A 129 -0.69 -8.86 -18.80
C SER A 129 -1.27 -10.09 -18.12
N LEU A 130 -2.58 -10.08 -17.87
CA LEU A 130 -3.28 -11.32 -17.48
C LEU A 130 -4.02 -11.84 -18.71
N ASN A 131 -3.69 -13.05 -19.13
CA ASN A 131 -4.14 -13.76 -20.32
C ASN A 131 -5.32 -14.69 -20.03
N THR A 132 -5.50 -15.15 -18.79
CA THR A 132 -6.63 -15.99 -18.39
C THR A 132 -7.18 -15.58 -17.04
N MET A 133 -8.33 -16.15 -16.65
CA MET A 133 -8.94 -15.88 -15.34
C MET A 133 -8.19 -16.50 -14.16
N CYS A 134 -7.23 -17.38 -14.38
CA CYS A 134 -6.40 -18.00 -13.34
C CYS A 134 -4.91 -17.82 -13.63
N ASP A 135 -4.58 -16.68 -14.25
CA ASP A 135 -3.24 -16.20 -14.49
C ASP A 135 -2.67 -15.54 -13.24
N ASN A 136 -1.39 -15.83 -12.94
CA ASN A 136 -0.66 -15.31 -11.81
C ASN A 136 0.71 -14.79 -12.25
N ASP A 137 0.86 -13.48 -12.13
CA ASP A 137 2.14 -12.81 -12.29
C ASP A 137 2.85 -12.64 -10.96
N TRP A 138 4.10 -13.09 -10.90
CA TRP A 138 4.92 -13.02 -9.70
C TRP A 138 6.08 -12.04 -9.81
N PHE A 139 6.22 -11.21 -8.78
CA PHE A 139 7.34 -10.30 -8.60
C PHE A 139 7.99 -10.53 -7.23
N THR A 140 9.24 -10.13 -7.08
CA THR A 140 9.93 -10.12 -5.79
C THR A 140 10.76 -8.86 -5.61
N PHE A 141 10.90 -8.41 -4.37
CA PHE A 141 11.79 -7.32 -4.00
C PHE A 141 12.33 -7.56 -2.59
N THR A 142 13.39 -6.83 -2.23
CA THR A 142 14.02 -6.93 -0.92
C THR A 142 13.94 -5.59 -0.20
N VAL A 143 13.44 -5.61 1.03
CA VAL A 143 13.47 -4.49 1.98
C VAL A 143 14.83 -4.52 2.69
N PRO A 144 15.59 -3.42 2.70
CA PRO A 144 16.90 -3.36 3.34
C PRO A 144 16.81 -3.49 4.86
N SER A 145 17.94 -3.70 5.54
CA SER A 145 18.01 -3.83 7.01
C SER A 145 17.59 -2.59 7.78
N ASP A 146 17.74 -1.42 7.15
CA ASP A 146 17.40 -0.12 7.72
C ASP A 146 16.61 0.67 6.66
N PRO A 147 15.32 0.34 6.45
CA PRO A 147 14.50 1.01 5.47
C PRO A 147 14.08 2.39 6.01
N ASP A 148 14.12 3.38 5.14
CA ASP A 148 13.57 4.71 5.38
C ASP A 148 12.05 4.76 5.15
N TYR A 149 11.37 3.62 5.17
CA TYR A 149 9.93 3.46 5.06
C TYR A 149 9.45 2.31 5.95
N SER A 150 8.22 2.42 6.46
CA SER A 150 7.62 1.37 7.31
C SER A 150 6.47 0.63 6.63
N ARG A 151 5.89 1.21 5.59
CA ARG A 151 4.78 0.65 4.82
C ARG A 151 4.98 0.86 3.34
N VAL A 152 4.38 -0.01 2.54
CA VAL A 152 4.39 0.09 1.07
C VAL A 152 2.97 -0.12 0.55
N ALA A 153 2.51 0.81 -0.28
CA ALA A 153 1.26 0.69 -1.01
C ALA A 153 1.45 -0.05 -2.33
N PHE A 154 0.55 -0.96 -2.67
CA PHE A 154 0.53 -1.69 -3.93
C PHE A 154 -0.80 -1.46 -4.62
N THR A 155 -0.77 -0.85 -5.80
CA THR A 155 -1.99 -0.45 -6.52
C THR A 155 -1.90 -0.85 -7.98
N LEU A 156 -3.04 -1.15 -8.59
CA LEU A 156 -3.17 -1.35 -10.02
C LEU A 156 -3.79 -0.10 -10.66
N ASP A 157 -3.60 0.05 -11.97
CA ASP A 157 -4.33 1.04 -12.75
C ASP A 157 -5.86 0.84 -12.66
N GLU A 158 -6.59 1.90 -13.03
CA GLU A 158 -8.06 1.93 -12.93
C GLU A 158 -8.71 0.82 -13.76
N SER A 159 -8.19 0.53 -14.96
CA SER A 159 -8.77 -0.47 -15.84
C SER A 159 -8.66 -1.88 -15.24
N SER A 160 -7.50 -2.20 -14.68
CA SER A 160 -7.25 -3.46 -13.97
C SER A 160 -8.12 -3.59 -12.72
N THR A 161 -8.31 -2.49 -11.98
CA THR A 161 -9.19 -2.47 -10.80
C THR A 161 -10.65 -2.71 -11.17
N VAL A 162 -11.14 -2.12 -12.28
CA VAL A 162 -12.49 -2.35 -12.80
C VAL A 162 -12.69 -3.82 -13.23
N MET A 163 -11.64 -4.46 -13.75
CA MET A 163 -11.62 -5.89 -14.08
C MET A 163 -11.53 -6.81 -12.86
N ARG A 164 -11.36 -6.22 -11.66
CA ARG A 164 -11.18 -6.89 -10.37
C ARG A 164 -9.91 -7.76 -10.33
N HIS A 165 -8.87 -7.37 -11.06
CA HIS A 165 -7.53 -7.88 -10.81
C HIS A 165 -7.13 -7.53 -9.37
N LYS A 166 -6.39 -8.42 -8.72
CA LYS A 166 -5.99 -8.28 -7.33
C LYS A 166 -4.47 -8.29 -7.21
N VAL A 167 -3.99 -7.58 -6.19
CA VAL A 167 -2.60 -7.65 -5.75
C VAL A 167 -2.56 -8.26 -4.37
N GLU A 168 -1.63 -9.17 -4.17
CA GLU A 168 -1.40 -9.82 -2.89
C GLU A 168 0.11 -9.83 -2.62
N VAL A 169 0.48 -9.77 -1.35
CA VAL A 169 1.88 -9.74 -0.93
C VAL A 169 2.12 -10.92 0.00
N TYR A 170 3.27 -11.56 -0.14
CA TYR A 170 3.64 -12.76 0.60
C TYR A 170 5.05 -12.68 1.16
N THR A 171 5.26 -13.32 2.31
CA THR A 171 6.57 -13.62 2.88
C THR A 171 6.80 -15.12 2.98
N ASN A 172 8.06 -15.53 2.87
CA ASN A 172 8.45 -16.92 3.06
C ASN A 172 8.83 -17.15 4.53
N LEU A 173 8.31 -18.22 5.12
CA LEU A 173 8.71 -18.67 6.46
C LEU A 173 9.91 -19.61 6.40
N SER A 174 10.48 -19.90 7.57
CA SER A 174 11.66 -20.78 7.68
C SER A 174 11.39 -22.23 7.25
N ASP A 175 10.12 -22.66 7.24
CA ASP A 175 9.69 -23.99 6.80
C ASP A 175 9.37 -24.07 5.29
N GLY A 176 9.54 -22.96 4.56
CA GLY A 176 9.27 -22.87 3.13
C GLY A 176 7.82 -22.53 2.77
N SER A 177 6.93 -22.41 3.76
CA SER A 177 5.55 -21.97 3.53
C SER A 177 5.48 -20.47 3.23
N MET A 178 4.47 -20.09 2.45
CA MET A 178 4.26 -18.71 2.03
C MET A 178 3.05 -18.12 2.76
N VAL A 179 3.28 -17.01 3.48
CA VAL A 179 2.25 -16.32 4.27
C VAL A 179 1.79 -15.10 3.52
N LYS A 180 0.48 -15.00 3.31
CA LYS A 180 -0.12 -13.78 2.78
C LYS A 180 -0.08 -12.67 3.83
N GLU A 181 0.54 -11.56 3.47
CA GLU A 181 0.61 -10.36 4.29
C GLU A 181 -0.74 -9.66 4.39
N ILE A 182 -0.99 -9.04 5.55
CA ILE A 182 -2.22 -8.30 5.78
C ILE A 182 -2.12 -6.94 5.05
N MET A 183 -3.00 -6.74 4.07
CA MET A 183 -3.14 -5.47 3.38
C MET A 183 -4.26 -4.63 4.02
N THR A 184 -3.97 -3.41 4.45
CA THR A 184 -4.96 -2.41 4.89
C THR A 184 -4.85 -1.18 4.00
N ASP A 185 -5.94 -0.76 3.36
CA ASP A 185 -5.96 0.34 2.39
C ASP A 185 -4.87 0.19 1.30
N ASN A 186 -4.74 -1.02 0.74
CA ASN A 186 -3.72 -1.41 -0.23
C ASN A 186 -2.26 -1.32 0.26
N LYS A 187 -2.04 -1.20 1.57
CA LYS A 187 -0.71 -1.06 2.18
C LYS A 187 -0.35 -2.26 3.02
N VAL A 188 0.93 -2.60 3.01
CA VAL A 188 1.53 -3.63 3.86
C VAL A 188 2.62 -3.00 4.72
N SER A 189 2.63 -3.34 6.02
CA SER A 189 3.76 -3.02 6.90
C SER A 189 4.88 -4.02 6.65
N LEU A 190 6.07 -3.53 6.28
CA LEU A 190 7.18 -4.40 5.91
C LEU A 190 8.30 -4.31 6.94
N SER A 191 8.95 -5.45 7.19
CA SER A 191 10.21 -5.54 7.93
C SER A 191 11.35 -5.82 6.95
N PRO A 192 12.63 -5.69 7.36
CA PRO A 192 13.73 -6.14 6.53
C PRO A 192 13.57 -7.59 6.06
N GLY A 193 13.76 -7.84 4.78
CA GLY A 193 13.57 -9.17 4.21
C GLY A 193 13.09 -9.17 2.77
N ARG A 194 12.85 -10.37 2.25
CA ARG A 194 12.34 -10.57 0.89
C ARG A 194 10.83 -10.75 0.90
N TYR A 195 10.17 -10.07 -0.01
CA TYR A 195 8.73 -10.15 -0.24
C TYR A 195 8.45 -10.60 -1.67
N TYR A 196 7.28 -11.20 -1.84
CA TYR A 196 6.75 -11.63 -3.13
C TYR A 196 5.41 -10.95 -3.37
N VAL A 197 5.20 -10.46 -4.58
CA VAL A 197 3.97 -9.78 -4.97
C VAL A 197 3.33 -10.61 -6.06
N ARG A 198 2.06 -10.98 -5.86
CA ARG A 198 1.24 -11.66 -6.85
C ARG A 198 0.25 -10.68 -7.43
N VAL A 199 0.22 -10.54 -8.75
CA VAL A 199 -0.90 -9.93 -9.46
C VAL A 199 -1.69 -11.07 -10.10
N ALA A 200 -2.98 -11.14 -9.79
CA ALA A 200 -3.81 -12.27 -10.24
C ALA A 200 -5.20 -11.81 -10.68
N SER A 201 -5.83 -12.62 -11.52
CA SER A 201 -7.18 -12.40 -12.03
C SER A 201 -8.23 -13.31 -11.40
N THR A 202 -7.85 -14.24 -10.51
CA THR A 202 -8.80 -15.24 -9.98
C THR A 202 -9.95 -14.54 -9.27
N ASP A 203 -11.17 -14.69 -9.83
CA ASP A 203 -12.44 -13.99 -9.52
C ASP A 203 -12.66 -12.60 -10.15
N GLY A 204 -11.88 -12.26 -11.17
CA GLY A 204 -12.12 -11.13 -12.07
C GLY A 204 -13.38 -11.32 -12.94
N ASN A 205 -13.76 -10.28 -13.68
CA ASN A 205 -14.95 -10.31 -14.55
C ASN A 205 -14.62 -10.22 -16.05
N ALA A 206 -13.37 -9.92 -16.42
CA ALA A 206 -12.93 -9.78 -17.80
C ALA A 206 -11.42 -9.97 -17.92
N ILE A 207 -10.97 -10.37 -19.11
CA ILE A 207 -9.57 -10.46 -19.52
C ILE A 207 -9.41 -9.72 -20.85
N THR A 208 -8.39 -8.87 -20.94
CA THR A 208 -8.14 -8.06 -22.15
C THR A 208 -6.81 -8.37 -22.84
N GLY A 209 -5.87 -9.06 -22.17
CA GLY A 209 -4.51 -9.22 -22.68
C GLY A 209 -3.77 -7.89 -22.87
N THR A 210 -4.20 -6.84 -22.16
CA THR A 210 -3.50 -5.56 -22.12
C THR A 210 -2.66 -5.49 -20.86
N ASN A 211 -1.47 -4.87 -20.96
CA ASN A 211 -0.62 -4.72 -19.80
C ASN A 211 -1.32 -3.91 -18.71
N TYR A 212 -1.29 -4.42 -17.49
CA TYR A 212 -1.63 -3.62 -16.31
C TYR A 212 -0.44 -2.76 -15.89
N THR A 213 -0.67 -1.79 -15.01
CA THR A 213 0.40 -1.09 -14.30
C THR A 213 0.31 -1.36 -12.81
N LEU A 214 1.29 -2.11 -12.27
CA LEU A 214 1.50 -2.25 -10.83
C LEU A 214 2.34 -1.08 -10.34
N THR A 215 1.76 -0.26 -9.46
CA THR A 215 2.44 0.85 -8.80
C THR A 215 2.74 0.49 -7.35
N VAL A 216 4.02 0.43 -7.02
CA VAL A 216 4.55 0.12 -5.68
C VAL A 216 5.10 1.41 -5.07
N SER A 217 4.48 1.89 -3.99
CA SER A 217 4.76 3.20 -3.40
C SER A 217 5.12 3.06 -1.92
N PRO A 218 6.41 3.08 -1.56
CA PRO A 218 6.82 3.16 -0.17
C PRO A 218 6.37 4.47 0.47
N GLU A 219 5.93 4.38 1.72
CA GLU A 219 5.70 5.55 2.57
C GLU A 219 6.99 5.92 3.27
N TYR A 220 7.79 6.75 2.60
CA TYR A 220 9.06 7.20 3.14
C TYR A 220 8.87 8.06 4.39
N LEU A 221 9.87 7.97 5.26
CA LEU A 221 10.05 8.77 6.47
C LEU A 221 11.11 9.82 6.16
N ALA A 222 10.77 11.08 6.38
CA ALA A 222 11.74 12.16 6.23
C ALA A 222 12.72 12.17 7.41
N ASP A 223 13.99 12.50 7.15
CA ASP A 223 14.98 12.82 8.20
C ASP A 223 15.14 14.34 8.40
N GLU A 224 14.71 15.13 7.42
CA GLU A 224 14.77 16.59 7.38
C GLU A 224 13.36 17.16 7.14
N ILE A 225 12.91 18.07 8.01
CA ILE A 225 11.59 18.71 7.88
C ILE A 225 11.75 20.20 8.17
N TYR A 226 11.16 21.04 7.32
CA TYR A 226 11.17 22.50 7.48
C TYR A 226 9.78 23.06 7.29
N ILE A 227 9.26 23.76 8.30
CA ILE A 227 8.06 24.60 8.14
C ILE A 227 8.48 25.91 7.49
N THR A 228 7.88 26.23 6.35
CA THR A 228 8.26 27.40 5.53
C THR A 228 7.22 28.50 5.56
N GLU A 229 5.95 28.16 5.75
CA GLU A 229 4.85 29.11 5.61
C GLU A 229 3.63 28.71 6.46
N PHE A 230 2.89 29.72 6.90
CA PHE A 230 1.60 29.57 7.56
C PHE A 230 0.49 30.31 6.78
N GLY A 231 -0.71 29.73 6.74
CA GLY A 231 -1.93 30.29 6.15
C GLY A 231 -3.12 30.31 7.14
N GLY A 232 -4.15 31.10 6.84
CA GLY A 232 -5.32 31.28 7.73
C GLY A 232 -5.18 32.42 8.77
N GLY A 233 -4.19 33.29 8.63
CA GLY A 233 -3.77 34.22 9.68
C GLY A 233 -2.90 35.37 9.18
N GLY A 234 -2.08 35.92 10.07
CA GLY A 234 -1.08 36.94 9.73
C GLY A 234 -0.11 37.18 10.88
N TYR A 235 1.01 37.86 10.64
CA TYR A 235 1.96 38.19 11.69
C TYR A 235 1.46 39.38 12.53
N ALA A 236 1.63 39.29 13.84
CA ALA A 236 1.28 40.35 14.78
C ALA A 236 2.36 40.50 15.86
N THR A 237 2.55 41.72 16.34
CA THR A 237 3.50 42.03 17.41
C THR A 237 2.75 42.27 18.72
N TYR A 238 2.98 41.42 19.73
CA TYR A 238 2.49 41.64 21.09
C TYR A 238 3.68 41.66 22.05
N TYR A 239 3.73 42.65 22.94
CA TYR A 239 4.80 42.81 23.93
C TYR A 239 6.23 42.73 23.35
N GLY A 240 6.44 43.24 22.12
CA GLY A 240 7.75 43.27 21.45
C GLY A 240 8.11 42.02 20.66
N THR A 241 7.29 40.97 20.68
CA THR A 241 7.53 39.74 19.92
C THR A 241 6.58 39.65 18.75
N THR A 242 7.11 39.41 17.54
CA THR A 242 6.31 39.20 16.32
C THR A 242 6.21 37.72 16.03
N LEU A 243 5.01 37.16 16.13
CA LEU A 243 4.74 35.75 15.81
C LEU A 243 3.60 35.66 14.79
N TYR A 244 3.47 34.50 14.16
CA TYR A 244 2.29 34.21 13.36
C TYR A 244 1.06 34.10 14.27
N ARG A 245 -0.02 34.78 13.90
CA ARG A 245 -1.28 34.80 14.63
C ARG A 245 -2.35 34.13 13.79
N VAL A 246 -2.93 33.07 14.34
CA VAL A 246 -4.13 32.45 13.77
C VAL A 246 -5.26 33.48 13.91
N ASN A 247 -5.83 33.91 12.78
CA ASN A 247 -7.01 34.78 12.82
C ASN A 247 -8.18 33.94 13.33
N GLY A 248 -9.33 34.55 13.67
CA GLY A 248 -10.48 33.84 14.26
C GLY A 248 -11.11 32.69 13.43
N SER A 249 -10.43 32.20 12.39
CA SER A 249 -10.69 30.90 11.76
C SER A 249 -10.39 29.77 12.74
N SER A 250 -11.21 28.73 12.71
CA SER A 250 -11.00 27.48 13.44
C SER A 250 -9.92 26.59 12.82
N THR A 251 -9.06 27.14 11.96
CA THR A 251 -8.03 26.40 11.22
C THR A 251 -6.77 27.24 11.01
N ILE A 252 -5.64 26.54 10.94
CA ILE A 252 -4.36 27.03 10.45
C ILE A 252 -3.88 26.10 9.34
N THR A 253 -3.35 26.69 8.26
CA THR A 253 -2.65 25.93 7.22
C THR A 253 -1.14 26.03 7.48
N VAL A 254 -0.46 24.90 7.47
CA VAL A 254 0.99 24.80 7.67
C VAL A 254 1.59 24.18 6.43
N LYS A 255 2.55 24.88 5.82
CA LYS A 255 3.26 24.42 4.63
C LYS A 255 4.74 24.30 4.93
N GLY A 256 5.36 23.28 4.37
CA GLY A 256 6.77 23.03 4.53
C GLY A 256 7.32 22.08 3.49
N VAL A 257 8.59 21.74 3.66
CA VAL A 257 9.32 20.79 2.80
C VAL A 257 9.87 19.67 3.68
N ALA A 258 9.79 18.44 3.20
CA ALA A 258 10.42 17.29 3.81
C ALA A 258 11.47 16.69 2.86
N GLY A 259 12.53 16.14 3.44
CA GLY A 259 13.67 15.61 2.71
C GLY A 259 14.35 14.44 3.41
N VAL A 260 15.28 13.84 2.66
CA VAL A 260 16.20 12.82 3.14
C VAL A 260 17.61 13.12 2.61
N ASN A 261 18.61 13.19 3.48
CA ASN A 261 20.01 13.47 3.09
C ASN A 261 20.18 14.67 2.13
N GLY A 262 19.46 15.77 2.36
CA GLY A 262 19.48 16.97 1.52
C GLY A 262 18.72 16.90 0.18
N TYR A 263 17.99 15.83 -0.11
CA TYR A 263 17.09 15.71 -1.27
C TYR A 263 15.64 15.88 -0.85
N VAL A 264 14.80 16.45 -1.73
CA VAL A 264 13.35 16.50 -1.50
C VAL A 264 12.76 15.08 -1.51
N LEU A 265 11.86 14.79 -0.57
CA LEU A 265 11.31 13.46 -0.39
C LEU A 265 9.82 13.46 -0.76
N PRO A 266 9.43 12.96 -1.95
CA PRO A 266 8.03 12.80 -2.33
C PRO A 266 7.37 11.63 -1.61
N ASN A 267 6.04 11.71 -1.42
CA ASN A 267 5.22 10.71 -0.72
C ASN A 267 5.64 10.44 0.74
N ALA A 268 6.37 11.36 1.36
CA ALA A 268 6.70 11.30 2.78
C ALA A 268 5.46 11.55 3.62
N THR A 269 5.24 10.74 4.65
CA THR A 269 4.13 10.98 5.59
C THR A 269 4.56 12.00 6.65
N ILE A 270 3.84 13.12 6.72
CA ILE A 270 4.09 14.22 7.65
C ILE A 270 2.88 14.41 8.56
N THR A 271 3.11 14.37 9.87
CA THR A 271 2.11 14.78 10.87
C THR A 271 2.46 16.18 11.35
N VAL A 272 1.53 17.13 11.17
CA VAL A 272 1.65 18.48 11.70
C VAL A 272 0.82 18.58 12.96
N THR A 273 1.45 19.06 14.03
CA THR A 273 0.81 19.25 15.34
C THR A 273 0.77 20.72 15.70
N VAL A 274 -0.42 21.21 16.03
CA VAL A 274 -0.65 22.50 16.67
C VAL A 274 -1.03 22.24 18.11
N PHE A 275 -0.41 22.95 19.04
CA PHE A 275 -0.74 22.82 20.45
C PHE A 275 -0.94 24.16 21.15
N ASN A 276 -1.83 24.17 22.12
CA ASN A 276 -2.01 25.26 23.08
C ASN A 276 -2.15 24.65 24.49
N PRO A 277 -1.23 24.91 25.42
CA PRO A 277 -1.31 24.36 26.78
C PRO A 277 -2.53 24.88 27.56
N ASN A 278 -3.18 25.95 27.10
CA ASN A 278 -4.35 26.54 27.74
C ASN A 278 -5.69 26.00 27.19
N TRP A 279 -5.68 25.10 26.20
CA TRP A 279 -6.90 24.45 25.71
C TRP A 279 -7.39 23.40 26.72
N ASP A 280 -8.71 23.41 26.96
CA ASP A 280 -9.41 22.55 27.93
C ASP A 280 -10.67 21.96 27.24
N PRO A 281 -11.01 20.67 27.41
CA PRO A 281 -10.32 19.62 28.18
C PRO A 281 -8.90 19.27 27.70
N THR A 282 -8.12 18.60 28.55
CA THR A 282 -6.69 18.29 28.33
C THR A 282 -6.42 17.47 27.06
N ASP A 283 -7.40 16.72 26.58
CA ASP A 283 -7.36 16.00 25.29
C ASP A 283 -7.46 16.93 24.08
N LEU A 284 -7.76 18.21 24.30
CA LEU A 284 -7.80 19.24 23.26
C LEU A 284 -6.51 20.04 23.11
N ILE A 285 -5.51 19.82 23.98
CA ILE A 285 -4.23 20.53 23.95
C ILE A 285 -3.52 20.37 22.60
N TYR A 286 -3.67 19.20 21.97
CA TYR A 286 -3.04 18.88 20.69
C TYR A 286 -4.08 18.71 19.59
N ARG A 287 -3.73 19.22 18.41
CA ARG A 287 -4.49 19.07 17.17
C ARG A 287 -3.53 18.66 16.08
N THR A 288 -3.86 17.60 15.36
CA THR A 288 -2.98 17.04 14.35
C THR A 288 -3.68 16.98 12.99
N ALA A 289 -2.87 17.04 11.94
CA ALA A 289 -3.27 16.63 10.59
C ALA A 289 -2.11 15.86 9.96
N THR A 290 -2.41 14.72 9.36
CA THR A 290 -1.42 13.89 8.65
C THR A 290 -1.64 14.04 7.15
N VAL A 291 -0.57 14.33 6.42
CA VAL A 291 -0.56 14.55 4.97
C VAL A 291 0.64 13.84 4.33
N THR A 292 0.61 13.69 3.01
CA THR A 292 1.76 13.22 2.23
C THR A 292 2.38 14.37 1.44
N THR A 293 3.70 14.36 1.26
CA THR A 293 4.37 15.32 0.39
C THR A 293 4.10 15.06 -1.09
N ASP A 294 4.12 16.12 -1.89
CA ASP A 294 4.03 16.05 -3.35
C ASP A 294 5.36 15.67 -4.02
N GLY A 295 5.39 15.67 -5.36
CA GLY A 295 6.58 15.38 -6.16
C GLY A 295 7.77 16.33 -5.95
N GLN A 296 7.62 17.41 -5.19
CA GLN A 296 8.68 18.35 -4.81
C GLN A 296 9.00 18.29 -3.30
N GLY A 297 8.49 17.29 -2.58
CA GLY A 297 8.67 17.16 -1.14
C GLY A 297 7.86 18.18 -0.33
N ILE A 298 6.91 18.87 -0.93
CA ILE A 298 6.11 19.90 -0.24
C ILE A 298 4.93 19.23 0.46
N PHE A 299 4.75 19.53 1.75
CA PHE A 299 3.53 19.19 2.49
C PHE A 299 2.70 20.44 2.74
N THR A 300 1.37 20.29 2.72
CA THR A 300 0.41 21.33 3.12
C THR A 300 -0.67 20.70 3.99
N ALA A 301 -0.62 20.98 5.29
CA ALA A 301 -1.56 20.45 6.27
C ALA A 301 -2.50 21.55 6.76
N THR A 302 -3.80 21.28 6.83
CA THR A 302 -4.77 22.16 7.48
C THR A 302 -5.19 21.54 8.79
N VAL A 303 -4.82 22.19 9.90
CA VAL A 303 -5.09 21.72 11.25
C VAL A 303 -6.22 22.55 11.85
N ASN A 304 -7.23 21.88 12.40
CA ASN A 304 -8.29 22.56 13.14
C ASN A 304 -7.74 23.10 14.46
N THR A 305 -7.87 24.39 14.68
CA THR A 305 -7.65 25.02 15.99
C THR A 305 -8.97 25.02 16.76
N SER A 306 -8.92 24.76 18.07
CA SER A 306 -10.14 24.75 18.89
C SER A 306 -10.87 26.10 18.80
N PRO A 307 -12.21 26.15 18.64
CA PRO A 307 -12.95 27.39 18.75
C PRO A 307 -12.79 27.95 20.18
N SER A 308 -12.45 29.23 20.29
CA SER A 308 -12.37 29.94 21.57
C SER A 308 -13.68 29.83 22.35
N THR A 309 -13.56 29.60 23.67
CA THR A 309 -14.67 29.22 24.57
C THR A 309 -15.30 30.37 25.35
N ALA A 310 -14.94 31.64 25.15
CA ALA A 310 -15.57 32.71 25.93
C ALA A 310 -15.62 34.09 25.24
N SER A 311 -16.80 34.71 25.28
CA SER A 311 -16.96 36.16 25.21
C SER A 311 -17.41 36.65 26.57
N MET A 312 -16.64 37.54 27.21
CA MET A 312 -17.12 38.25 28.38
C MET A 312 -17.68 39.59 27.92
N SER A 313 -18.98 39.81 28.13
CA SER A 313 -19.63 41.09 27.83
C SER A 313 -20.21 41.71 29.10
N CYS A 314 -20.00 43.01 29.27
CA CYS A 314 -20.77 43.84 30.19
C CYS A 314 -21.39 45.00 29.40
N LEU A 315 -22.58 45.45 29.82
CA LEU A 315 -23.29 46.58 29.22
C LEU A 315 -23.05 47.84 30.04
N ILE A 316 -22.41 48.83 29.44
CA ILE A 316 -22.22 50.22 29.84
C ILE A 316 -22.86 51.09 28.74
N SER A 317 -22.92 52.40 28.95
CA SER A 317 -23.49 53.33 27.97
C SER A 317 -22.34 54.05 27.28
N GLY A 318 -22.14 53.82 25.98
CA GLY A 318 -21.06 54.46 25.22
C GLY A 318 -20.64 53.70 23.96
N ALA A 319 -19.49 54.10 23.39
CA ALA A 319 -18.88 53.41 22.27
C ALA A 319 -18.36 52.03 22.73
N ILE A 320 -18.76 50.97 22.02
CA ILE A 320 -18.31 49.61 22.31
C ILE A 320 -16.83 49.50 21.95
N SER A 321 -16.01 49.11 22.92
CA SER A 321 -14.62 48.70 22.68
C SER A 321 -14.48 47.19 22.85
N PHE A 322 -13.73 46.56 21.94
CA PHE A 322 -13.40 45.14 22.03
C PHE A 322 -11.88 44.97 22.12
N MET A 323 -11.45 44.03 22.97
CA MET A 323 -10.06 43.64 23.10
C MET A 323 -9.94 42.13 22.95
N HIS A 324 -9.06 41.70 22.05
CA HIS A 324 -8.76 40.29 21.80
C HIS A 324 -7.54 39.86 22.61
N TYR A 325 -7.65 38.70 23.25
CA TYR A 325 -6.59 38.04 23.97
C TYR A 325 -6.15 36.80 23.22
N TYR A 326 -4.84 36.57 23.19
CA TYR A 326 -4.21 35.46 22.49
C TYR A 326 -3.30 34.71 23.46
N ASP A 327 -3.37 33.39 23.39
CA ASP A 327 -2.41 32.49 24.02
C ASP A 327 -1.17 32.33 23.16
N ILE A 328 -0.07 31.92 23.79
CA ILE A 328 1.12 31.45 23.08
C ILE A 328 1.07 29.93 23.05
N GLY A 329 0.95 29.39 21.83
CA GLY A 329 1.06 27.96 21.55
C GLY A 329 2.26 27.67 20.67
N GLY A 330 2.25 26.52 20.01
CA GLY A 330 3.30 26.14 19.08
C GLY A 330 2.83 25.23 17.95
N VAL A 331 3.62 25.19 16.90
CA VAL A 331 3.48 24.26 15.78
C VAL A 331 4.78 23.50 15.59
N TYR A 332 4.70 22.21 15.36
CA TYR A 332 5.80 21.41 14.86
C TYR A 332 5.29 20.39 13.85
N ALA A 333 6.20 19.86 13.03
CA ALA A 333 5.92 18.79 12.10
C ALA A 333 6.88 17.62 12.36
N GLU A 334 6.41 16.40 12.11
CA GLU A 334 7.18 15.18 12.35
C GLU A 334 6.96 14.13 11.27
N SER A 335 7.97 13.28 11.09
CA SER A 335 7.97 12.09 10.22
C SER A 335 8.86 11.02 10.85
N GLY A 336 8.28 9.91 11.30
CA GLY A 336 9.02 8.90 12.05
C GLY A 336 9.68 9.50 13.30
N ASN A 337 11.01 9.54 13.31
CA ASN A 337 11.81 10.12 14.41
C ASN A 337 12.24 11.58 14.15
N ALA A 338 12.07 12.09 12.93
CA ALA A 338 12.40 13.48 12.61
C ALA A 338 11.29 14.40 13.12
N ILE A 339 11.67 15.46 13.81
CA ILE A 339 10.76 16.47 14.35
C ILE A 339 11.35 17.86 14.13
N THR A 340 10.54 18.82 13.71
CA THR A 340 10.98 20.21 13.63
C THR A 340 11.13 20.80 15.03
N GLY A 341 11.90 21.90 15.14
CA GLY A 341 11.76 22.79 16.29
C GLY A 341 10.32 23.29 16.41
N VAL A 342 9.88 23.57 17.65
CA VAL A 342 8.58 24.19 17.88
C VAL A 342 8.62 25.64 17.42
N VAL A 343 7.73 26.00 16.51
CA VAL A 343 7.53 27.38 16.06
C VAL A 343 6.43 28.02 16.92
N PRO A 344 6.74 29.02 17.75
CA PRO A 344 5.74 29.66 18.60
C PRO A 344 4.75 30.49 17.78
N ILE A 345 3.47 30.41 18.11
CA ILE A 345 2.38 31.13 17.43
C ILE A 345 1.39 31.72 18.43
N TYR A 346 0.68 32.77 18.00
CA TYR A 346 -0.46 33.32 18.73
C TYR A 346 -1.76 32.62 18.33
N ILE A 347 -2.48 32.09 19.31
CA ILE A 347 -3.76 31.41 19.13
C ILE A 347 -4.84 32.23 19.84
N PHE A 348 -5.96 32.48 19.17
CA PHE A 348 -7.04 33.27 19.75
C PHE A 348 -7.61 32.59 21.00
N ALA A 349 -7.63 33.32 22.12
CA ALA A 349 -8.08 32.81 23.41
C ALA A 349 -9.51 33.27 23.74
N TYR A 350 -9.75 34.59 23.77
CA TYR A 350 -11.08 35.18 24.02
C TYR A 350 -11.13 36.66 23.68
N SER A 351 -12.34 37.23 23.70
CA SER A 351 -12.57 38.68 23.59
C SER A 351 -13.24 39.22 24.84
N ILE A 352 -12.83 40.41 25.27
CA ILE A 352 -13.57 41.21 26.26
C ILE A 352 -14.31 42.32 25.52
N TYR A 353 -15.62 42.42 25.78
CA TYR A 353 -16.49 43.48 25.29
C TYR A 353 -16.81 44.42 26.44
N LEU A 354 -16.31 45.66 26.33
CA LEU A 354 -16.74 46.78 27.15
C LEU A 354 -17.71 47.57 26.28
N GLY A 355 -18.95 47.08 26.25
CA GLY A 355 -20.09 47.81 25.72
C GLY A 355 -20.63 48.71 26.78
#